data_AF-A0A0B7B628-F1
#
_entry.id   AF-A0A0B7B628-F1
#
_cell.length_a   1.000
_cell.length_b   1.000
_cell.length_c   1.000
_cell.angle_alpha   90.00
_cell.angle_beta   90.00
_cell.angle_gamma   90.00
#
_symmetry.space_group_name_H-M   'P 1'
#
loop_
_entity.id
_entity.type
_entity.pdbx_description
1 polymer ?
#
loop_
_entity_poly.entity_id
_entity_poly.type
_entity_poly.pdbx_seq_one_letter_code
_entity_poly.pdbx_strand_id
1 'polypeptide(L)'
;MEIGDSGSKFPHPTRQRKQSFSRKTSMIAQPGKEGQQVPPGIWAGNSIGVFTSGGDSQGMNAAVRAVVRMGFYLGCKVYFIKEGYQGMVDGGDNITEATWSSVSGIIQMGGTIIGSARCKSFRERSGRLTAAHNLVQRSITNLVVIGGDGSLTGADLFRQEWSELLDELLTSERITKEQREDNKLLNIAGLVGSIDNDFCGTDMTIGTDSALHRIIEAVDAIATTALSHQRAFVLEVMGRHCGYLALVGALATEADWVFIPEWPPEGDWRDTLCKKLAAERI
;
A
#
# COMPACT_ATOMS: atom_id res chain seq x y z
N MET A 1 -41.89 -4.73 63.00
CA MET A 1 -41.12 -3.47 62.94
C MET A 1 -40.18 -3.62 61.76
N GLU A 2 -40.60 -3.11 60.61
CA GLU A 2 -39.83 -3.11 59.36
C GLU A 2 -38.65 -2.15 59.47
N ILE A 3 -37.47 -2.61 59.07
CA ILE A 3 -36.33 -1.78 58.62
C ILE A 3 -35.59 -2.73 57.67
N GLY A 4 -35.70 -2.65 56.34
CA GLY A 4 -35.46 -1.50 55.48
C GLY A 4 -34.26 -1.86 54.59
N ASP A 5 -34.47 -2.79 53.65
CA ASP A 5 -33.46 -3.27 52.71
C ASP A 5 -33.21 -2.17 51.65
N SER A 6 -32.15 -1.40 51.82
CA SER A 6 -31.77 -0.32 50.91
C SER A 6 -30.94 -0.90 49.76
N GLY A 7 -31.66 -1.45 48.78
CA GLY A 7 -31.09 -1.88 47.51
C GLY A 7 -30.40 -0.72 46.77
N SER A 8 -29.07 -0.67 46.84
CA SER A 8 -28.25 0.13 45.94
C SER A 8 -28.27 -0.49 44.54
N LYS A 9 -29.26 -0.10 43.75
CA LYS A 9 -29.30 -0.39 42.30
C LYS A 9 -28.16 0.36 41.62
N PHE A 10 -27.02 -0.31 41.44
CA PHE A 10 -26.03 0.12 40.45
C PHE A 10 -26.72 0.16 39.08
N PRO A 11 -26.67 1.28 38.33
CA PRO A 11 -27.24 1.31 37.00
C PRO A 11 -26.39 0.43 36.10
N HIS A 12 -26.97 -0.66 35.60
CA HIS A 12 -26.38 -1.42 34.52
C HIS A 12 -26.09 -0.47 33.35
N PRO A 13 -24.88 -0.51 32.75
CA PRO A 13 -24.58 0.33 31.60
C PRO A 13 -25.53 -0.08 30.48
N THR A 14 -26.43 0.83 30.15
CA THR A 14 -27.36 0.69 29.03
C THR A 14 -26.49 0.47 27.80
N ARG A 15 -26.59 -0.71 27.20
CA ARG A 15 -25.84 -1.10 26.00
C ARG A 15 -26.20 -0.09 24.90
N GLN A 16 -25.40 0.97 24.77
CA GLN A 16 -25.58 1.95 23.71
C GLN A 16 -25.55 1.16 22.41
N ARG A 17 -26.68 1.18 21.72
CA ARG A 17 -26.88 0.57 20.41
C ARG A 17 -25.73 1.06 19.54
N LYS A 18 -24.80 0.17 19.19
CA LYS A 18 -23.65 0.48 18.32
C LYS A 18 -24.22 1.24 17.12
N GLN A 19 -23.99 2.55 17.08
CA GLN A 19 -24.27 3.31 15.87
C GLN A 19 -23.40 2.66 14.81
N SER A 20 -24.03 2.05 13.82
CA SER A 20 -23.30 1.53 12.66
C SER A 20 -22.64 2.73 12.01
N PHE A 21 -21.35 2.90 12.25
CA PHE A 21 -20.52 3.77 11.43
C PHE A 21 -20.50 3.16 10.03
N SER A 22 -21.46 3.56 9.20
CA SER A 22 -21.36 3.38 7.76
C SER A 22 -20.25 4.32 7.30
N ARG A 23 -19.04 3.76 7.09
CA ARG A 23 -18.00 4.46 6.36
C ARG A 23 -18.53 4.72 4.96
N LYS A 24 -18.87 5.98 4.65
CA LYS A 24 -19.20 6.46 3.30
C LYS A 24 -17.95 6.53 2.39
N THR A 25 -17.00 5.62 2.55
CA THR A 25 -15.84 5.49 1.67
C THR A 25 -16.03 4.25 0.83
N SER A 26 -16.08 4.44 -0.49
CA SER A 26 -16.47 3.47 -1.52
C SER A 26 -15.49 2.31 -1.74
N MET A 27 -14.68 1.96 -0.75
CA MET A 27 -13.79 0.81 -0.81
C MET A 27 -14.56 -0.45 -0.41
N ILE A 28 -15.30 -1.01 -1.35
CA ILE A 28 -15.99 -2.29 -1.18
C ILE A 28 -15.01 -3.40 -1.58
N ALA A 29 -14.54 -4.19 -0.63
CA ALA A 29 -13.85 -5.43 -0.93
C ALA A 29 -14.83 -6.36 -1.67
N GLN A 30 -14.57 -6.62 -2.95
CA GLN A 30 -15.36 -7.56 -3.75
C GLN A 30 -14.73 -8.94 -3.68
N PRO A 31 -15.53 -10.02 -3.58
CA PRO A 31 -15.02 -11.39 -3.67
C PRO A 31 -14.27 -11.59 -5.00
N GLY A 32 -13.19 -12.37 -4.95
CA GLY A 32 -12.42 -12.73 -6.15
C GLY A 32 -13.28 -13.48 -7.17
N LYS A 33 -13.07 -13.20 -8.46
CA LYS A 33 -13.68 -13.92 -9.59
C LYS A 33 -12.80 -15.08 -10.04
N GLU A 34 -12.30 -15.85 -9.08
CA GLU A 34 -11.39 -16.97 -9.35
C GLU A 34 -12.08 -18.01 -10.24
N GLY A 35 -11.35 -18.51 -11.24
CA GLY A 35 -11.89 -19.47 -12.22
C GLY A 35 -12.79 -18.87 -13.30
N GLN A 36 -13.14 -17.58 -13.23
CA GLN A 36 -13.90 -16.93 -14.30
C GLN A 36 -13.00 -16.65 -15.51
N GLN A 37 -13.37 -17.16 -16.68
CA GLN A 37 -12.68 -16.81 -17.93
C GLN A 37 -13.03 -15.40 -18.35
N VAL A 38 -12.01 -14.59 -18.61
CA VAL A 38 -12.15 -13.24 -19.15
C VAL A 38 -11.77 -13.29 -20.63
N PRO A 39 -12.70 -13.02 -21.57
CA PRO A 39 -12.35 -12.98 -22.98
C PRO A 39 -11.28 -11.92 -23.29
N PRO A 40 -10.44 -12.15 -24.32
CA PRO A 40 -9.49 -11.13 -24.77
C PRO A 40 -10.23 -9.95 -25.42
N GLY A 41 -9.64 -8.75 -25.34
CA GLY A 41 -10.10 -7.58 -26.11
C GLY A 41 -11.41 -6.92 -25.66
N ILE A 42 -12.01 -7.31 -24.54
CA ILE A 42 -13.31 -6.76 -24.07
C ILE A 42 -13.26 -5.24 -23.86
N TRP A 43 -12.09 -4.69 -23.54
CA TRP A 43 -11.89 -3.29 -23.17
C TRP A 43 -11.04 -2.55 -24.21
N ALA A 44 -11.11 -2.98 -25.48
CA ALA A 44 -10.41 -2.35 -26.58
C ALA A 44 -10.72 -0.84 -26.65
N GLY A 45 -9.68 -0.01 -26.76
CA GLY A 45 -9.79 1.45 -26.82
C GLY A 45 -9.67 2.16 -25.47
N ASN A 46 -9.77 1.45 -24.35
CA ASN A 46 -9.53 2.02 -23.02
C ASN A 46 -8.04 2.21 -22.75
N SER A 47 -7.71 3.21 -21.92
CA SER A 47 -6.34 3.46 -21.46
C SER A 47 -6.20 3.24 -19.95
N ILE A 48 -5.09 2.62 -19.54
CA ILE A 48 -4.71 2.37 -18.16
C ILE A 48 -3.38 3.08 -17.88
N GLY A 49 -3.31 3.90 -16.84
CA GLY A 49 -2.06 4.42 -16.28
C GLY A 49 -1.64 3.61 -15.06
N VAL A 50 -0.42 3.08 -15.05
CA VAL A 50 0.14 2.37 -13.90
C VAL A 50 1.33 3.12 -13.32
N PHE A 51 1.39 3.24 -12.00
CA PHE A 51 2.49 3.90 -11.31
C PHE A 51 2.76 3.33 -9.93
N THR A 52 4.02 3.44 -9.52
CA THR A 52 4.47 3.13 -8.16
C THR A 52 4.69 4.41 -7.37
N SER A 53 4.21 4.46 -6.13
CA SER A 53 4.34 5.65 -5.28
C SER A 53 4.56 5.26 -3.82
N GLY A 54 5.44 5.97 -3.12
CA GLY A 54 5.81 5.71 -1.73
C GLY A 54 7.17 5.04 -1.61
N GLY A 55 7.41 4.36 -0.49
CA GLY A 55 8.58 3.48 -0.37
C GLY A 55 8.44 2.31 -1.34
N ASP A 56 9.53 1.90 -1.99
CA ASP A 56 9.52 0.74 -2.85
C ASP A 56 9.47 -0.56 -2.03
N SER A 57 8.99 -1.62 -2.66
CA SER A 57 8.99 -2.96 -2.07
C SER A 57 9.25 -4.01 -3.15
N GLN A 58 9.89 -5.11 -2.75
CA GLN A 58 10.17 -6.21 -3.66
C GLN A 58 8.85 -6.82 -4.17
N GLY A 59 8.76 -7.00 -5.49
CA GLY A 59 7.54 -7.47 -6.14
C GLY A 59 6.73 -6.37 -6.84
N MET A 60 7.04 -5.08 -6.64
CA MET A 60 6.40 -3.99 -7.40
C MET A 60 6.56 -4.16 -8.92
N ASN A 61 7.74 -4.57 -9.40
CA ASN A 61 7.95 -4.87 -10.83
C ASN A 61 7.08 -6.01 -11.34
N ALA A 62 6.85 -7.04 -10.53
CA ALA A 62 5.96 -8.14 -10.88
C ALA A 62 4.50 -7.66 -10.99
N ALA A 63 4.07 -6.78 -10.08
CA ALA A 63 2.75 -6.14 -10.13
C ALA A 63 2.59 -5.25 -11.38
N VAL A 64 3.56 -4.37 -11.66
CA VAL A 64 3.60 -3.54 -12.88
C VAL A 64 3.49 -4.41 -14.12
N ARG A 65 4.28 -5.49 -14.20
CA ARG A 65 4.22 -6.44 -15.31
C ARG A 65 2.83 -7.05 -15.45
N ALA A 66 2.23 -7.54 -14.36
CA ALA A 66 0.92 -8.17 -14.40
C ALA A 66 -0.15 -7.21 -14.94
N VAL A 67 -0.13 -5.95 -14.48
CA VAL A 67 -1.04 -4.89 -14.95
C VAL A 67 -0.87 -4.63 -16.44
N VAL A 68 0.37 -4.47 -16.92
CA VAL A 68 0.65 -4.23 -18.35
C VAL A 68 0.21 -5.41 -19.21
N ARG A 69 0.60 -6.63 -18.83
CA ARG A 69 0.26 -7.85 -19.58
C ARG A 69 -1.25 -8.08 -19.65
N MET A 70 -1.94 -7.90 -18.53
CA MET A 70 -3.39 -8.05 -18.45
C MET A 70 -4.11 -6.94 -19.22
N GLY A 71 -3.61 -5.69 -19.14
CA GLY A 71 -4.12 -4.58 -19.95
C GLY A 71 -4.09 -4.88 -21.44
N PHE A 72 -2.96 -5.38 -21.96
CA PHE A 72 -2.86 -5.79 -23.37
C PHE A 72 -3.75 -6.97 -23.72
N TYR A 73 -3.86 -7.97 -22.85
CA TYR A 73 -4.77 -9.10 -23.06
C TYR A 73 -6.23 -8.63 -23.20
N LEU A 74 -6.62 -7.61 -22.44
CA LEU A 74 -7.95 -7.00 -22.50
C LEU A 74 -8.14 -5.99 -23.65
N GLY A 75 -7.09 -5.71 -24.43
CA GLY A 75 -7.12 -4.76 -25.56
C GLY A 75 -6.90 -3.29 -25.16
N CYS A 76 -6.55 -3.02 -23.90
CA CYS A 76 -6.30 -1.66 -23.43
C CYS A 76 -4.92 -1.14 -23.88
N LYS A 77 -4.80 0.17 -24.03
CA LYS A 77 -3.50 0.87 -24.04
C LYS A 77 -3.03 1.02 -22.60
N VAL A 78 -1.75 0.76 -22.32
CA VAL A 78 -1.21 0.88 -20.97
C VAL A 78 -0.07 1.89 -20.98
N TYR A 79 -0.06 2.79 -20.01
CA TYR A 79 0.95 3.82 -19.84
C TYR A 79 1.66 3.65 -18.50
N PHE A 80 2.99 3.75 -18.50
CA PHE A 80 3.75 4.00 -17.29
C PHE A 80 3.69 5.48 -16.94
N ILE A 81 3.46 5.77 -15.67
CA ILE A 81 3.71 7.10 -15.11
C ILE A 81 4.92 6.96 -14.19
N LYS A 82 6.04 7.55 -14.64
CA LYS A 82 7.33 7.44 -13.96
C LYS A 82 7.36 8.30 -12.70
N GLU A 83 8.18 7.94 -11.72
CA GLU A 83 8.37 8.70 -10.48
C GLU A 83 7.06 8.97 -9.71
N GLY A 84 6.09 8.07 -9.85
CA GLY A 84 4.80 8.15 -9.17
C GLY A 84 4.01 9.42 -9.47
N TYR A 85 3.50 10.08 -8.43
CA TYR A 85 2.74 11.33 -8.59
C TYR A 85 3.57 12.46 -9.19
N GLN A 86 4.89 12.45 -9.02
CA GLN A 86 5.74 13.49 -9.58
C GLN A 86 5.70 13.49 -11.10
N GLY A 87 5.91 12.33 -11.73
CA GLY A 87 5.82 12.24 -13.19
C GLY A 87 4.40 12.42 -13.72
N MET A 88 3.38 12.19 -12.89
CA MET A 88 1.99 12.54 -13.24
C MET A 88 1.82 14.05 -13.38
N VAL A 89 2.39 14.84 -12.46
CA VAL A 89 2.38 16.30 -12.52
C VAL A 89 3.28 16.82 -13.65
N ASP A 90 4.47 16.25 -13.81
CA ASP A 90 5.45 16.71 -14.80
C ASP A 90 4.98 16.42 -16.24
N GLY A 91 4.24 15.33 -16.45
CA GLY A 91 3.70 14.97 -17.76
C GLY A 91 4.79 14.64 -18.78
N GLY A 92 4.50 14.88 -20.07
CA GLY A 92 5.47 14.69 -21.15
C GLY A 92 6.04 13.27 -21.20
N ASP A 93 7.37 13.16 -21.16
CA ASP A 93 8.13 11.90 -21.23
C ASP A 93 8.08 11.05 -19.94
N ASN A 94 7.46 11.59 -18.88
CA ASN A 94 7.20 10.82 -17.67
C ASN A 94 5.97 9.92 -17.80
N ILE A 95 5.06 10.23 -18.74
CA ILE A 95 3.94 9.35 -19.07
C ILE A 95 4.28 8.68 -20.40
N THR A 96 4.59 7.39 -20.39
CA THR A 96 5.06 6.66 -21.59
C THR A 96 4.20 5.45 -21.86
N GLU A 97 3.84 5.22 -23.13
CA GLU A 97 3.10 4.02 -23.49
C GLU A 97 4.01 2.79 -23.28
N ALA A 98 3.49 1.80 -22.57
CA ALA A 98 4.15 0.53 -22.36
C ALA A 98 4.09 -0.31 -23.64
N THR A 99 5.03 -1.23 -23.79
CA THR A 99 5.03 -2.22 -24.88
C THR A 99 5.13 -3.62 -24.30
N TRP A 100 4.87 -4.64 -25.13
CA TRP A 100 5.06 -6.02 -24.69
C TRP A 100 6.52 -6.28 -24.24
N SER A 101 7.51 -5.64 -24.87
CA SER A 101 8.91 -5.79 -24.50
C SER A 101 9.28 -5.02 -23.23
N SER A 102 8.64 -3.87 -22.94
CA SER A 102 9.02 -2.99 -21.83
C SER A 102 8.90 -3.61 -20.42
N VAL A 103 8.10 -4.66 -20.27
CA VAL A 103 7.95 -5.42 -19.01
C VAL A 103 8.53 -6.85 -19.08
N SER A 104 9.48 -7.08 -19.99
CA SER A 104 10.18 -8.36 -20.11
C SER A 104 11.39 -8.39 -19.19
N GLY A 105 11.59 -9.50 -18.47
CA GLY A 105 12.74 -9.67 -17.58
C GLY A 105 12.74 -8.78 -16.33
N ILE A 106 11.60 -8.18 -15.95
CA ILE A 106 11.53 -7.31 -14.76
C ILE A 106 11.03 -8.04 -13.49
N ILE A 107 10.51 -9.26 -13.59
CA ILE A 107 9.91 -9.98 -12.44
C ILE A 107 10.93 -10.20 -11.32
N GLN A 108 12.16 -10.54 -11.70
CA GLN A 108 13.26 -10.83 -10.79
C GLN A 108 14.01 -9.58 -10.32
N MET A 109 13.64 -8.39 -10.81
CA MET A 109 14.32 -7.15 -10.44
C MET A 109 13.71 -6.58 -9.15
N GLY A 110 14.57 -6.15 -8.23
CA GLY A 110 14.17 -5.40 -7.04
C GLY A 110 13.67 -3.99 -7.36
N GLY A 111 13.05 -3.34 -6.36
CA GLY A 111 12.53 -1.98 -6.47
C GLY A 111 11.45 -1.83 -7.55
N THR A 112 11.45 -0.69 -8.23
CA THR A 112 10.51 -0.37 -9.32
C THR A 112 11.23 0.22 -10.53
N ILE A 113 11.04 -0.37 -11.72
CA ILE A 113 11.63 0.09 -12.99
C ILE A 113 11.04 1.42 -13.48
N ILE A 114 9.89 1.83 -12.94
CA ILE A 114 9.24 3.10 -13.28
C ILE A 114 9.49 4.18 -12.22
N GLY A 115 10.29 3.88 -11.19
CA GLY A 115 10.64 4.84 -10.14
C GLY A 115 9.50 5.14 -9.18
N SER A 116 9.84 5.83 -8.09
CA SER A 116 8.89 6.30 -7.09
C SER A 116 9.47 7.54 -6.44
N ALA A 117 8.72 8.65 -6.49
CA ALA A 117 9.15 9.91 -5.89
C ALA A 117 8.08 10.48 -4.95
N ARG A 118 8.54 11.13 -3.88
CA ARG A 118 7.66 11.95 -3.03
C ARG A 118 7.29 13.21 -3.80
N CYS A 119 6.00 13.41 -4.04
CA CYS A 119 5.50 14.59 -4.76
C CYS A 119 4.87 15.59 -3.78
N LYS A 120 5.51 16.75 -3.60
CA LYS A 120 4.95 17.84 -2.78
C LYS A 120 3.84 18.58 -3.54
N SER A 121 4.04 18.82 -4.83
CA SER A 121 3.08 19.56 -5.67
C SER A 121 1.72 18.87 -5.74
N PHE A 122 1.66 17.53 -5.73
CA PHE A 122 0.39 16.79 -5.74
C PHE A 122 -0.44 16.94 -4.45
N ARG A 123 0.16 17.45 -3.36
CA ARG A 123 -0.61 17.83 -2.15
C ARG A 123 -1.43 19.10 -2.38
N GLU A 124 -0.98 19.96 -3.30
CA GLU A 124 -1.65 21.19 -3.67
C GLU A 124 -2.63 20.94 -4.82
N ARG A 125 -3.74 21.68 -4.84
CA ARG A 125 -4.76 21.54 -5.89
C ARG A 125 -4.21 21.88 -7.28
N SER A 126 -3.29 22.84 -7.38
CA SER A 126 -2.58 23.23 -8.61
C SER A 126 -1.81 22.06 -9.25
N GLY A 127 -1.12 21.26 -8.43
CA GLY A 127 -0.43 20.06 -8.88
C GLY A 127 -1.40 18.98 -9.35
N ARG A 128 -2.49 18.75 -8.60
CA ARG A 128 -3.55 17.81 -9.01
C ARG A 128 -4.24 18.24 -10.31
N LEU A 129 -4.50 19.54 -10.50
CA LEU A 129 -5.04 20.09 -11.74
C LEU A 129 -4.11 19.82 -12.94
N THR A 130 -2.81 20.00 -12.74
CA THR A 130 -1.80 19.73 -13.77
C THR A 130 -1.72 18.23 -14.08
N ALA A 131 -1.75 17.38 -13.06
CA ALA A 131 -1.80 15.94 -13.23
C ALA A 131 -3.05 15.48 -14.00
N ALA A 132 -4.23 16.01 -13.66
CA ALA A 132 -5.47 15.70 -14.35
C ALA A 132 -5.40 16.09 -15.84
N HIS A 133 -4.88 17.28 -16.14
CA HIS A 133 -4.66 17.72 -17.51
C HIS A 133 -3.77 16.73 -18.30
N ASN A 134 -2.65 16.30 -17.73
CA ASN A 134 -1.73 15.37 -18.39
C ASN A 134 -2.35 13.99 -18.66
N LEU A 135 -3.22 13.51 -17.76
CA LEU A 135 -3.96 12.26 -17.95
C LEU A 135 -5.01 12.39 -19.06
N VAL A 136 -5.76 13.50 -19.09
CA VAL A 136 -6.78 13.79 -20.11
C VAL A 136 -6.17 13.89 -21.50
N GLN A 137 -4.97 14.49 -21.63
CA GLN A 137 -4.25 14.57 -22.91
C GLN A 137 -3.96 13.21 -23.55
N ARG A 138 -3.93 12.13 -22.75
CA ARG A 138 -3.68 10.75 -23.19
C ARG A 138 -4.91 9.86 -23.06
N SER A 139 -6.07 10.44 -22.76
CA SER A 139 -7.33 9.74 -22.49
C SER A 139 -7.19 8.65 -21.42
N ILE A 140 -6.38 8.89 -20.38
CA ILE A 140 -6.17 7.94 -19.27
C ILE A 140 -7.26 8.15 -18.23
N THR A 141 -8.23 7.24 -18.22
CA THR A 141 -9.38 7.24 -17.29
C THR A 141 -9.33 6.13 -16.25
N ASN A 142 -8.35 5.23 -16.36
CA ASN A 142 -8.17 4.12 -15.42
C ASN A 142 -6.76 4.20 -14.84
N LEU A 143 -6.64 4.28 -13.52
CA LEU A 143 -5.37 4.31 -12.82
C LEU A 143 -5.18 3.06 -11.96
N VAL A 144 -3.99 2.49 -12.03
CA VAL A 144 -3.54 1.44 -11.12
C VAL A 144 -2.38 1.99 -10.30
N VAL A 145 -2.62 2.12 -8.99
CA VAL A 145 -1.67 2.67 -8.03
C VAL A 145 -1.05 1.51 -7.26
N ILE A 146 0.28 1.41 -7.29
CA ILE A 146 1.03 0.40 -6.53
C ILE A 146 1.82 1.14 -5.44
N GLY A 147 1.49 0.91 -4.17
CA GLY A 147 2.16 1.61 -3.08
C GLY A 147 1.52 1.41 -1.72
N GLY A 148 2.01 2.15 -0.73
CA GLY A 148 1.49 2.11 0.64
C GLY A 148 0.23 2.96 0.86
N ASP A 149 -0.24 2.98 2.10
CA ASP A 149 -1.48 3.65 2.53
C ASP A 149 -1.60 5.11 2.07
N GLY A 150 -0.55 5.91 2.27
CA GLY A 150 -0.56 7.32 1.87
C GLY A 150 -0.72 7.52 0.36
N SER A 151 -0.18 6.62 -0.46
CA SER A 151 -0.33 6.67 -1.92
C SER A 151 -1.76 6.34 -2.34
N LEU A 152 -2.35 5.32 -1.72
CA LEU A 152 -3.73 4.89 -2.01
C LEU A 152 -4.75 5.93 -1.54
N THR A 153 -4.54 6.54 -0.38
CA THR A 153 -5.36 7.65 0.12
C THR A 153 -5.31 8.86 -0.81
N GLY A 154 -4.11 9.21 -1.30
CA GLY A 154 -3.95 10.29 -2.29
C GLY A 154 -4.69 10.01 -3.59
N ALA A 155 -4.77 8.74 -4.01
CA ALA A 155 -5.48 8.33 -5.20
C ALA A 155 -6.99 8.47 -5.02
N ASP A 156 -7.55 8.02 -3.89
CA ASP A 156 -8.99 8.16 -3.63
C ASP A 156 -9.41 9.63 -3.52
N LEU A 157 -8.60 10.48 -2.88
CA LEU A 157 -8.84 11.93 -2.86
C LEU A 157 -8.87 12.50 -4.28
N PHE A 158 -7.88 12.13 -5.11
CA PHE A 158 -7.81 12.60 -6.49
C PHE A 158 -9.02 12.17 -7.33
N ARG A 159 -9.55 10.96 -7.09
CA ARG A 159 -10.79 10.48 -7.73
C ARG A 159 -12.02 11.26 -7.28
N GLN A 160 -12.13 11.57 -5.99
CA GLN A 160 -13.25 12.34 -5.45
C GLN A 160 -13.30 13.76 -6.02
N GLU A 161 -12.12 14.38 -6.19
CA GLU A 161 -11.99 15.73 -6.75
C GLU A 161 -12.04 15.78 -8.30
N TRP A 162 -12.02 14.61 -8.97
CA TRP A 162 -11.82 14.52 -10.42
C TRP A 162 -12.78 15.38 -11.25
N SER A 163 -14.08 15.33 -10.95
CA SER A 163 -15.08 16.12 -11.68
C SER A 163 -14.85 17.62 -11.55
N GLU A 164 -14.51 18.09 -10.35
CA GLU A 164 -14.24 19.51 -10.11
C GLU A 164 -12.96 19.97 -10.84
N LEU A 165 -11.93 19.13 -10.87
CA LEU A 165 -10.69 19.41 -11.59
C LEU A 165 -10.95 19.52 -13.09
N LEU A 166 -11.81 18.67 -13.66
CA LEU A 166 -12.19 18.77 -15.08
C LEU A 166 -12.99 20.03 -15.38
N ASP A 167 -13.92 20.43 -14.50
CA ASP A 167 -14.71 21.65 -14.70
C ASP A 167 -13.81 22.91 -14.63
N GLU A 168 -12.80 22.91 -13.75
CA GLU A 168 -11.79 23.97 -13.65
C GLU A 168 -10.87 24.00 -14.89
N LEU A 169 -10.46 22.84 -15.41
CA LEU A 169 -9.69 22.74 -16.65
C LEU A 169 -10.49 23.21 -17.88
N LEU A 170 -11.81 22.95 -17.91
CA LEU A 170 -12.69 23.40 -18.97
C LEU A 170 -12.89 24.92 -18.92
N THR A 171 -13.07 25.48 -17.71
CA THR A 171 -13.25 26.93 -17.49
C THR A 171 -11.98 27.71 -17.84
N SER A 172 -10.80 27.11 -17.60
CA SER A 172 -9.50 27.67 -17.97
C SER A 172 -9.09 27.40 -19.43
N GLU A 173 -9.98 26.85 -20.26
CA GLU A 173 -9.77 26.53 -21.68
C GLU A 173 -8.57 25.61 -21.95
N ARG A 174 -8.17 24.81 -20.95
CA ARG A 174 -7.04 23.86 -21.06
C ARG A 174 -7.46 22.52 -21.69
N ILE A 175 -8.75 22.19 -21.63
CA ILE A 175 -9.32 20.98 -22.25
C ILE A 175 -10.59 21.34 -23.03
N THR A 176 -10.94 20.53 -24.03
CA THR A 176 -12.18 20.69 -24.79
C THR A 176 -13.38 20.07 -24.07
N LYS A 177 -14.60 20.47 -24.48
CA LYS A 177 -15.84 19.85 -23.98
C LYS A 177 -15.90 18.35 -24.27
N GLU A 178 -15.40 17.94 -25.44
CA GLU A 178 -15.30 16.52 -25.84
C GLU A 178 -14.37 15.75 -24.90
N GLN A 179 -13.16 16.28 -24.67
CA GLN A 179 -12.20 15.67 -23.74
C GLN A 179 -12.77 15.54 -22.32
N ARG A 180 -13.55 16.52 -21.87
CA ARG A 180 -14.22 16.45 -20.57
C ARG A 180 -15.23 15.31 -20.52
N GLU A 181 -16.08 15.16 -21.53
CA GLU A 181 -17.10 14.10 -21.55
C GLU A 181 -16.46 12.72 -21.67
N ASP A 182 -15.46 12.55 -22.54
CA ASP A 182 -14.75 11.28 -22.73
C ASP A 182 -14.00 10.83 -21.46
N ASN A 183 -13.57 11.78 -20.62
CA ASN A 183 -12.80 11.51 -19.41
C ASN A 183 -13.60 11.76 -18.11
N LYS A 184 -14.93 11.76 -18.17
CA LYS A 184 -15.81 12.14 -17.05
C LYS A 184 -15.57 11.35 -15.76
N LEU A 185 -15.18 10.08 -15.87
CA LEU A 185 -14.99 9.18 -14.73
C LEU A 185 -13.52 8.76 -14.63
N LEU A 186 -12.98 8.84 -13.42
CA LEU A 186 -11.69 8.27 -13.07
C LEU A 186 -11.90 6.98 -12.28
N ASN A 187 -11.48 5.86 -12.86
CA ASN A 187 -11.47 4.56 -12.19
C ASN A 187 -10.10 4.36 -11.53
N ILE A 188 -10.08 3.89 -10.29
CA ILE A 188 -8.84 3.62 -9.57
C ILE A 188 -8.87 2.21 -9.00
N ALA A 189 -7.77 1.49 -9.18
CA ALA A 189 -7.45 0.26 -8.48
C ALA A 189 -6.15 0.42 -7.69
N GLY A 190 -6.16 -0.01 -6.43
CA GLY A 190 -5.00 0.03 -5.54
C GLY A 190 -4.39 -1.35 -5.35
N LEU A 191 -3.06 -1.44 -5.45
CA LEU A 191 -2.27 -2.60 -5.03
C LEU A 191 -1.35 -2.18 -3.90
N VAL A 192 -1.42 -2.89 -2.78
CA VAL A 192 -0.67 -2.51 -1.58
C VAL A 192 0.77 -3.03 -1.67
N GLY A 193 1.70 -2.12 -1.94
CA GLY A 193 3.14 -2.38 -1.92
C GLY A 193 3.76 -1.78 -0.66
N SER A 194 4.14 -2.65 0.29
CA SER A 194 4.77 -2.28 1.55
C SER A 194 5.50 -3.50 2.12
N ILE A 195 6.63 -3.27 2.78
CA ILE A 195 7.30 -4.31 3.58
C ILE A 195 6.71 -4.42 4.98
N ASP A 196 6.03 -3.37 5.46
CA ASP A 196 5.63 -3.22 6.86
C ASP A 196 4.43 -4.13 7.23
N ASN A 197 3.67 -4.63 6.23
CA ASN A 197 2.39 -5.34 6.39
C ASN A 197 1.35 -4.60 7.25
N ASP A 198 1.29 -3.28 7.11
CA ASP A 198 0.54 -2.37 7.97
C ASP A 198 -0.79 -1.87 7.38
N PHE A 199 -1.25 -2.47 6.26
CA PHE A 199 -2.47 -2.04 5.59
C PHE A 199 -3.69 -2.89 6.01
N CYS A 200 -4.55 -2.29 6.82
CA CYS A 200 -5.79 -2.93 7.26
C CYS A 200 -6.69 -3.32 6.08
N GLY A 201 -7.07 -4.59 6.01
CA GLY A 201 -7.97 -5.13 4.97
C GLY A 201 -7.27 -6.03 3.95
N THR A 202 -5.95 -6.18 4.04
CA THR A 202 -5.22 -7.27 3.41
C THR A 202 -4.43 -8.05 4.45
N ASP A 203 -4.32 -9.37 4.27
CA ASP A 203 -3.52 -10.21 5.16
C ASP A 203 -2.02 -10.08 4.87
N MET A 204 -1.66 -9.77 3.61
CA MET A 204 -0.28 -9.70 3.13
C MET A 204 -0.08 -8.58 2.11
N THR A 205 0.85 -7.67 2.38
CA THR A 205 1.29 -6.64 1.44
C THR A 205 2.43 -7.14 0.54
N ILE A 206 2.51 -6.60 -0.68
CA ILE A 206 3.56 -6.95 -1.64
C ILE A 206 4.90 -6.46 -1.10
N GLY A 207 5.80 -7.39 -0.80
CA GLY A 207 7.16 -7.14 -0.33
C GLY A 207 7.46 -7.61 1.09
N THR A 208 6.43 -7.88 1.91
CA THR A 208 6.61 -8.34 3.30
C THR A 208 7.44 -9.61 3.39
N ASP A 209 7.10 -10.64 2.61
CA ASP A 209 7.81 -11.93 2.62
C ASP A 209 9.28 -11.78 2.17
N SER A 210 9.52 -10.95 1.15
CA SER A 210 10.87 -10.65 0.70
C SER A 210 11.69 -9.91 1.76
N ALA A 211 11.08 -8.98 2.50
CA ALA A 211 11.73 -8.28 3.60
C ALA A 211 12.03 -9.22 4.77
N LEU A 212 11.08 -10.10 5.12
CA LEU A 212 11.27 -11.14 6.12
C LEU A 212 12.44 -12.07 5.76
N HIS A 213 12.53 -12.49 4.50
CA HIS A 213 13.65 -13.28 4.00
C HIS A 213 15.00 -12.57 4.21
N ARG A 214 15.08 -11.25 3.95
CA ARG A 214 16.30 -10.47 4.22
C ARG A 214 16.64 -10.40 5.71
N ILE A 215 15.64 -10.31 6.58
CA ILE A 215 15.84 -10.34 8.04
C ILE A 215 16.41 -11.69 8.47
N ILE A 216 15.82 -12.80 8.01
CA ILE A 216 16.26 -14.16 8.35
C ILE A 216 17.70 -14.40 7.87
N GLU A 217 18.02 -14.06 6.61
CA GLU A 217 19.38 -14.19 6.10
C GLU A 217 20.41 -13.39 6.93
N ALA A 218 20.05 -12.18 7.37
CA ALA A 218 20.93 -11.36 8.19
C ALA A 218 21.15 -11.98 9.58
N VAL A 219 20.12 -12.56 10.19
CA VAL A 219 20.22 -13.26 11.48
C VAL A 219 21.07 -14.52 11.34
N ASP A 220 20.81 -15.34 10.32
CA ASP A 220 21.57 -16.57 10.05
C ASP A 220 23.06 -16.28 9.86
N ALA A 221 23.39 -15.18 9.15
CA ALA A 221 24.77 -14.76 8.93
C ALA A 221 25.52 -14.41 10.22
N ILE A 222 24.83 -13.90 11.25
CA ILE A 222 25.44 -13.51 12.53
C ILE A 222 25.29 -14.60 13.62
N ALA A 223 24.37 -15.55 13.47
CA ALA A 223 24.09 -16.57 14.48
C ALA A 223 25.35 -17.40 14.82
N THR A 224 26.11 -17.80 13.80
CA THR A 224 27.33 -18.61 13.98
C THR A 224 28.40 -17.90 14.82
N THR A 225 28.58 -16.58 14.63
CA THR A 225 29.51 -15.78 15.45
C THR A 225 28.96 -15.50 16.84
N ALA A 226 27.64 -15.40 17.00
CA ALA A 226 27.01 -15.22 18.29
C ALA A 226 27.24 -16.44 19.19
N LEU A 227 27.00 -17.63 18.65
CA LEU A 227 27.19 -18.90 19.35
C LEU A 227 28.67 -19.16 19.70
N SER A 228 29.59 -18.92 18.76
CA SER A 228 31.02 -19.18 18.96
C SER A 228 31.66 -18.31 20.06
N HIS A 229 31.13 -17.11 20.28
CA HIS A 229 31.68 -16.14 21.24
C HIS A 229 30.73 -15.82 22.40
N GLN A 230 29.64 -16.57 22.56
CA GLN A 230 28.63 -16.38 23.61
C GLN A 230 28.12 -14.93 23.71
N ARG A 231 27.91 -14.28 22.55
CA ARG A 231 27.45 -12.89 22.47
C ARG A 231 25.93 -12.82 22.42
N ALA A 232 25.36 -11.76 22.99
CA ALA A 232 23.99 -11.36 22.71
C ALA A 232 24.01 -10.33 21.58
N PHE A 233 23.09 -10.47 20.62
CA PHE A 233 22.88 -9.49 19.56
C PHE A 233 21.49 -8.87 19.72
N VAL A 234 21.41 -7.57 19.48
CA VAL A 234 20.15 -6.85 19.37
C VAL A 234 20.03 -6.39 17.93
N LEU A 235 18.99 -6.86 17.24
CA LEU A 235 18.74 -6.51 15.85
C LEU A 235 17.56 -5.53 15.76
N GLU A 236 17.80 -4.38 15.15
CA GLU A 236 16.76 -3.43 14.79
C GLU A 236 16.25 -3.76 13.38
N VAL A 237 14.94 -3.98 13.26
CA VAL A 237 14.28 -4.30 11.98
C VAL A 237 13.32 -3.17 11.57
N MET A 238 13.03 -3.11 10.27
CA MET A 238 12.00 -2.21 9.74
C MET A 238 10.59 -2.68 10.14
N GLY A 239 9.57 -1.87 9.81
CA GLY A 239 8.18 -2.10 10.23
C GLY A 239 7.43 -0.82 10.56
N ARG A 240 8.13 0.32 10.65
CA ARG A 240 7.56 1.64 10.97
C ARG A 240 6.78 1.66 12.29
N HIS A 241 5.47 1.49 12.24
CA HIS A 241 4.56 1.46 13.40
C HIS A 241 3.87 0.09 13.53
N CYS A 242 4.29 -0.89 12.75
CA CYS A 242 3.83 -2.25 12.77
C CYS A 242 4.97 -3.20 13.15
N GLY A 243 4.73 -4.08 14.11
CA GLY A 243 5.64 -5.09 14.59
C GLY A 243 5.59 -6.39 13.79
N TYR A 244 4.86 -6.48 12.67
CA TYR A 244 4.70 -7.73 11.92
C TYR A 244 6.05 -8.35 11.53
N LEU A 245 6.94 -7.57 10.92
CA LEU A 245 8.28 -8.04 10.52
C LEU A 245 9.11 -8.49 11.73
N ALA A 246 9.06 -7.74 12.83
CA ALA A 246 9.77 -8.07 14.06
C ALA A 246 9.23 -9.35 14.71
N LEU A 247 7.92 -9.50 14.80
CA LEU A 247 7.26 -10.66 15.41
C LEU A 247 7.49 -11.92 14.60
N VAL A 248 7.25 -11.88 13.28
CA VAL A 248 7.42 -13.05 12.42
C VAL A 248 8.90 -13.37 12.22
N GLY A 249 9.76 -12.35 12.12
CA GLY A 249 11.21 -12.52 12.09
C GLY A 249 11.72 -13.21 13.36
N ALA A 250 11.34 -12.71 14.53
CA ALA A 250 11.69 -13.32 15.82
C ALA A 250 11.21 -14.77 15.93
N LEU A 251 10.00 -15.07 15.45
CA LEU A 251 9.48 -16.43 15.44
C LEU A 251 10.28 -17.35 14.50
N ALA A 252 10.63 -16.85 13.30
CA ALA A 252 11.36 -17.62 12.31
C ALA A 252 12.82 -17.89 12.70
N THR A 253 13.43 -16.98 13.47
CA THR A 253 14.84 -17.07 13.87
C THR A 253 15.03 -17.47 15.34
N GLU A 254 13.97 -17.92 16.01
CA GLU A 254 13.98 -18.35 17.41
C GLU A 254 14.58 -17.31 18.38
N ALA A 255 14.20 -16.03 18.22
CA ALA A 255 14.74 -14.96 19.05
C ALA A 255 14.27 -15.10 20.52
N ASP A 256 15.20 -14.91 21.46
CA ASP A 256 14.92 -14.98 22.90
C ASP A 256 13.91 -13.91 23.35
N TRP A 257 13.89 -12.75 22.69
CA TRP A 257 12.98 -11.65 23.00
C TRP A 257 12.68 -10.81 21.76
N VAL A 258 11.49 -10.21 21.72
CA VAL A 258 11.06 -9.31 20.66
C VAL A 258 10.36 -8.09 21.26
N PHE A 259 10.61 -6.92 20.66
CA PHE A 259 9.90 -5.68 20.99
C PHE A 259 9.03 -5.28 19.81
N ILE A 260 7.73 -5.13 20.05
CA ILE A 260 6.76 -4.70 19.04
C ILE A 260 5.91 -3.54 19.55
N PRO A 261 5.54 -2.57 18.70
CA PRO A 261 4.73 -1.43 19.11
C PRO A 261 3.30 -1.82 19.50
N GLU A 262 2.76 -2.93 18.99
CA GLU A 262 1.42 -3.43 19.33
C GLU A 262 1.34 -4.03 20.74
N TRP A 263 2.47 -4.45 21.29
CA TRP A 263 2.58 -4.96 22.65
C TRP A 263 3.77 -4.33 23.38
N PRO A 264 3.65 -3.06 23.81
CA PRO A 264 4.70 -2.36 24.53
C PRO A 264 5.10 -3.12 25.81
N PRO A 265 6.40 -3.16 26.16
CA PRO A 265 6.85 -3.85 27.37
C PRO A 265 6.35 -3.13 28.63
N GLU A 266 5.76 -3.89 29.54
CA GLU A 266 5.22 -3.39 30.82
C GLU A 266 6.25 -3.53 31.97
N GLY A 267 6.14 -2.67 33.00
CA GLY A 267 6.84 -2.82 34.28
C GLY A 267 8.36 -3.05 34.19
N ASP A 268 8.85 -4.02 34.97
CA ASP A 268 10.27 -4.44 35.04
C ASP A 268 10.66 -5.44 33.93
N TRP A 269 10.34 -5.11 32.66
CA TRP A 269 10.71 -5.95 31.51
C TRP A 269 12.21 -6.24 31.44
N ARG A 270 13.05 -5.33 31.96
CA ARG A 270 14.51 -5.49 32.03
C ARG A 270 14.89 -6.69 32.90
N ASP A 271 14.29 -6.80 34.07
CA ASP A 271 14.56 -7.91 34.99
C ASP A 271 14.03 -9.23 34.45
N THR A 272 12.86 -9.19 33.79
CA THR A 272 12.27 -10.37 33.14
C THR A 272 13.16 -10.87 32.01
N LEU A 273 13.64 -9.96 31.16
CA LEU A 273 14.58 -10.27 30.08
C LEU A 273 15.88 -10.87 30.64
N CYS A 274 16.49 -10.21 31.63
CA CYS A 274 17.72 -10.70 32.26
C CYS A 274 17.54 -12.10 32.88
N LYS A 275 16.40 -12.37 33.54
CA LYS A 275 16.07 -13.68 34.10
C LYS A 275 15.92 -14.75 33.01
N LYS A 276 15.25 -14.41 31.90
CA LYS A 276 15.07 -15.34 30.77
C LYS A 276 16.43 -15.69 30.13
N LEU A 277 17.23 -14.67 29.80
CA LEU A 277 18.55 -14.86 29.20
C LEU A 277 19.52 -15.63 30.11
N ALA A 278 19.40 -15.49 31.43
CA ALA A 278 20.20 -16.27 32.39
C ALA A 278 19.79 -17.75 32.42
N ALA A 279 18.51 -18.07 32.18
CA ALA A 279 18.02 -19.45 32.17
C ALA A 279 18.40 -20.21 30.89
N GLU A 280 18.45 -19.52 29.75
CA GLU A 280 18.78 -20.12 28.44
C GLU A 280 20.29 -20.32 28.22
N ARG A 281 21.14 -19.72 29.06
CA ARG A 281 22.62 -19.80 28.96
C ARG A 281 23.26 -20.88 29.85
N ILE A 282 22.48 -21.83 30.35
CA ILE A 282 22.96 -22.97 31.16
C ILE A 282 23.41 -24.13 30.26
#